data_AF-A0A7X8ZI15-F1
#
_entry.id   AF-A0A7X8ZI15-F1
#
_cell.length_a   1.000
_cell.length_b   1.000
_cell.length_c   1.000
_cell.angle_alpha   90.00
_cell.angle_beta   90.00
_cell.angle_gamma   90.00
#
_symmetry.space_group_name_H-M   'P 1'
#
loop_
_entity.id
_entity.type
_entity.pdbx_description
1 polymer ?
#
loop_
_entity_poly.entity_id
_entity_poly.type
_entity_poly.pdbx_seq_one_letter_code
_entity_poly.pdbx_strand_id
1 'polypeptide(L)'
;HEDNGTTYTLESENVWRGNQKFSWNTIQSELDAGRPIMLGFGGPSSPYGFHMTVCVGYNTANDDYVVYLSDSWESEYIGRTLSLSTYNDFFAIVLLVQE
;
A
#
# COMPACT_ATOMS: atom_id res chain seq x y z
N HIS A 1 6.60 -7.68 -19.37
CA HIS A 1 5.57 -8.56 -19.94
C HIS A 1 5.25 -8.03 -21.32
N GLU A 2 5.14 -8.87 -22.34
CA GLU A 2 4.72 -8.43 -23.68
C GLU A 2 3.31 -8.94 -23.95
N ASP A 3 2.41 -8.03 -24.37
CA ASP A 3 1.08 -8.37 -24.87
C ASP A 3 0.79 -7.55 -26.15
N ASN A 4 0.35 -8.23 -27.22
CA ASN A 4 0.06 -7.64 -28.53
C ASN A 4 1.14 -6.69 -29.07
N GLY A 5 2.43 -7.01 -28.85
CA GLY A 5 3.56 -6.20 -29.31
C GLY A 5 3.83 -4.95 -28.47
N THR A 6 3.13 -4.79 -27.35
CA THR A 6 3.40 -3.76 -26.35
C THR A 6 4.22 -4.35 -25.21
N THR A 7 5.34 -3.71 -24.87
CA THR A 7 6.16 -4.09 -23.72
C THR A 7 5.69 -3.33 -22.50
N TYR A 8 5.33 -4.08 -21.48
CA TYR A 8 5.00 -3.58 -20.16
C TYR A 8 6.16 -3.84 -19.20
N THR A 9 6.64 -2.79 -18.54
CA THR A 9 7.64 -2.89 -17.47
C THR A 9 6.97 -2.67 -16.12
N LEU A 10 7.63 -3.16 -15.07
CA LEU A 10 7.21 -2.93 -13.69
C LEU A 10 8.21 -1.97 -13.05
N GLU A 11 7.71 -0.86 -12.56
CA GLU A 11 8.48 0.05 -11.72
C GLU A 11 7.92 0.01 -10.30
N SER A 12 8.81 0.03 -9.30
CA SER A 12 8.43 0.08 -7.89
C SER A 12 9.11 1.26 -7.19
N GLU A 13 8.32 2.15 -6.60
CA GLU A 13 8.84 3.17 -5.68
C GLU A 13 8.63 2.71 -4.23
N ASN A 14 9.73 2.53 -3.49
CA ASN A 14 9.71 2.15 -2.08
C ASN A 14 9.89 3.39 -1.21
N VAL A 15 8.92 3.69 -0.34
CA VAL A 15 8.96 4.83 0.56
C VAL A 15 8.97 4.34 2.01
N TRP A 16 10.03 4.67 2.75
CA TRP A 16 10.16 4.36 4.17
C TRP A 16 9.67 5.51 5.07
N ARG A 17 9.23 5.20 6.29
CA ARG A 17 8.79 6.20 7.27
C ARG A 17 9.84 7.28 7.51
N GLY A 18 9.38 8.54 7.51
CA GLY A 18 10.22 9.73 7.62
C GLY A 18 10.35 10.51 6.31
N ASN A 19 9.94 9.93 5.18
CA ASN A 19 9.85 10.64 3.91
C ASN A 19 8.42 11.19 3.71
N GLN A 20 8.28 12.50 3.54
CA GLN A 20 6.98 13.22 3.45
C GLN A 20 6.12 12.83 2.23
N LYS A 21 6.58 11.90 1.39
CA LYS A 21 5.87 11.41 0.20
C LYS A 21 4.70 10.48 0.52
N PHE A 22 4.65 9.88 1.71
CA PHE A 22 3.55 9.00 2.11
C PHE A 22 2.46 9.78 2.83
N SER A 23 1.29 9.91 2.19
CA SER A 23 0.11 10.60 2.73
C SER A 23 -1.16 9.80 2.48
N TRP A 24 -2.21 10.06 3.24
CA TRP A 24 -3.54 9.48 2.99
C TRP A 24 -4.03 9.76 1.56
N ASN A 25 -3.81 10.98 1.06
CA ASN A 25 -4.20 11.37 -0.28
C ASN A 25 -3.52 10.49 -1.35
N THR A 26 -2.27 10.10 -1.13
CA THR A 26 -1.54 9.18 -2.04
C THR A 26 -2.22 7.81 -2.08
N ILE A 27 -2.61 7.28 -0.93
CA ILE A 27 -3.32 5.99 -0.83
C ILE A 27 -4.65 6.06 -1.60
N GLN A 28 -5.43 7.12 -1.38
CA GLN A 28 -6.70 7.31 -2.06
C GLN A 28 -6.50 7.41 -3.58
N SER A 29 -5.56 8.24 -4.05
CA SER A 29 -5.35 8.44 -5.48
C SER A 29 -4.92 7.17 -6.22
N GLU A 30 -4.10 6.33 -5.57
CA GLU A 30 -3.68 5.05 -6.16
C GLU A 30 -4.86 4.06 -6.23
N LEU A 31 -5.62 3.93 -5.14
CA LEU A 31 -6.76 3.02 -5.09
C LEU A 31 -7.92 3.47 -5.99
N ASP A 32 -8.18 4.78 -6.09
CA ASP A 32 -9.16 5.35 -7.03
C ASP A 32 -8.77 5.12 -8.50
N ALA A 33 -7.46 5.04 -8.78
CA ALA A 33 -6.93 4.65 -10.09
C ALA A 33 -6.96 3.13 -10.33
N GLY A 34 -7.52 2.35 -9.39
CA GLY A 34 -7.58 0.88 -9.47
C GLY A 34 -6.23 0.21 -9.25
N ARG A 35 -5.26 0.89 -8.62
CA ARG A 35 -3.91 0.38 -8.37
C ARG A 35 -3.76 -0.01 -6.91
N PRO A 36 -3.70 -1.32 -6.58
CA PRO A 36 -3.41 -1.78 -5.24
C PRO A 36 -2.01 -1.32 -4.79
N ILE A 37 -1.87 -1.07 -3.50
CA ILE A 37 -0.61 -0.60 -2.91
C ILE A 37 -0.13 -1.61 -1.88
N MET A 38 1.18 -1.77 -1.74
CA MET A 38 1.75 -2.62 -0.71
C MET A 38 2.05 -1.77 0.54
N LEU A 39 1.54 -2.20 1.69
CA LEU A 39 1.76 -1.57 2.99
C LEU A 39 2.59 -2.47 3.89
N GLY A 40 3.62 -1.91 4.50
CA GLY A 40 4.48 -2.58 5.47
C GLY A 40 4.26 -2.05 6.89
N PHE A 41 3.96 -2.97 7.79
CA PHE A 41 3.70 -2.73 9.21
C PHE A 41 4.86 -3.24 10.06
N GLY A 42 5.64 -2.35 10.64
CA GLY A 42 6.67 -2.71 11.61
C GLY A 42 6.10 -2.80 13.02
N GLY A 43 6.52 -3.82 13.76
CA GLY A 43 6.28 -3.87 15.20
C GLY A 43 7.19 -2.89 15.97
N PRO A 44 6.73 -2.27 17.08
CA PRO A 44 7.50 -1.28 17.83
C PRO A 44 8.81 -1.82 18.44
N SER A 45 8.99 -3.14 18.47
CA SER A 45 10.13 -3.82 19.10
C SER A 45 11.06 -4.54 18.11
N SER A 46 10.81 -4.50 16.80
CA SER A 46 11.65 -5.21 15.84
C SER A 46 11.89 -4.41 14.55
N PRO A 47 13.14 -3.98 14.28
CA PRO A 47 13.49 -3.34 13.01
C PRO A 47 13.51 -4.33 11.82
N TYR A 48 13.17 -5.60 12.04
CA TYR A 48 13.09 -6.64 11.02
C TYR A 48 11.74 -7.36 11.01
N GLY A 49 10.84 -7.00 11.93
CA GLY A 49 9.49 -7.57 12.05
C GLY A 49 8.50 -6.78 11.21
N PHE A 50 8.80 -6.61 9.93
CA PHE A 50 7.88 -5.97 8.99
C PHE A 50 6.96 -7.02 8.41
N HIS A 51 5.66 -6.81 8.62
CA HIS A 51 4.63 -7.59 7.93
C HIS A 51 4.13 -6.81 6.73
N MET A 52 4.05 -7.48 5.59
CA MET A 52 3.69 -6.87 4.31
C MET A 52 2.30 -7.33 3.90
N THR A 53 1.44 -6.37 3.55
CA THR A 53 0.08 -6.63 3.08
C THR A 53 -0.20 -5.83 1.81
N VAL A 54 -1.23 -6.23 1.07
CA VAL A 54 -1.71 -5.46 -0.07
C VAL A 54 -2.97 -4.71 0.35
N CYS A 55 -2.94 -3.39 0.30
CA CYS A 55 -4.14 -2.58 0.43
C CYS A 55 -4.87 -2.53 -0.91
N VAL A 56 -6.13 -2.93 -0.88
CA VAL A 56 -6.99 -3.12 -2.06
C VAL A 56 -8.21 -2.19 -2.05
N GLY A 57 -8.36 -1.39 -0.99
CA GLY A 57 -9.47 -0.45 -0.87
C GLY A 57 -9.37 0.37 0.40
N TYR A 58 -10.25 1.35 0.51
CA TYR A 58 -10.32 2.21 1.68
C TYR A 58 -11.77 2.61 1.98
N ASN A 59 -11.98 3.11 3.20
CA ASN A 59 -13.20 3.78 3.61
C ASN A 59 -12.83 5.02 4.45
N THR A 60 -13.59 6.09 4.26
CA THR A 60 -13.53 7.29 5.09
C THR A 60 -14.87 7.42 5.79
N ALA A 61 -14.92 7.07 7.06
CA ALA A 61 -16.12 7.20 7.87
C ALA A 61 -15.74 7.81 9.22
N ASN A 62 -16.42 8.88 9.62
CA ASN A 62 -16.25 9.54 10.92
C ASN A 62 -14.80 9.95 11.25
N ASP A 63 -14.10 10.56 10.29
CA ASP A 63 -12.69 11.00 10.41
C ASP A 63 -11.66 9.87 10.60
N ASP A 64 -12.08 8.60 10.54
CA ASP A 64 -11.18 7.46 10.54
C ASP A 64 -10.78 7.08 9.10
N TYR A 65 -9.48 6.95 8.89
CA TYR A 65 -8.88 6.44 7.66
C TYR A 65 -8.79 4.93 7.72
N VAL A 66 -9.77 4.22 7.15
CA VAL A 66 -9.79 2.74 7.15
C VAL A 66 -9.26 2.21 5.83
N VAL A 67 -8.34 1.25 5.88
CA VAL A 67 -7.86 0.50 4.71
C VAL A 67 -8.35 -0.94 4.77
N TYR A 68 -8.62 -1.52 3.60
CA TYR A 68 -8.92 -2.93 3.43
C TYR A 68 -7.68 -3.66 2.93
N LEU A 69 -7.21 -4.63 3.71
CA LEU A 69 -5.96 -5.34 3.48
C LEU A 69 -6.24 -6.77 3.03
N SER A 70 -5.58 -7.20 1.97
CA SER A 70 -5.33 -8.61 1.66
C SER A 70 -4.06 -9.02 2.39
N ASP A 71 -4.24 -9.83 3.43
CA ASP A 71 -3.15 -10.37 4.23
C ASP A 71 -2.89 -11.84 3.83
N SER A 72 -1.63 -12.24 3.78
CA SER A 72 -1.26 -13.63 3.46
C SER A 72 -1.62 -14.63 4.55
N TRP A 73 -1.89 -14.17 5.77
CA TRP A 73 -2.27 -15.02 6.90
C TRP A 73 -3.77 -15.31 6.95
N GLU A 74 -4.56 -14.64 6.12
CA GLU A 74 -6.01 -14.53 6.29
C GLU A 74 -6.69 -14.78 4.95
N SER A 75 -7.85 -15.43 4.96
CA SER A 75 -8.59 -15.76 3.73
C SER A 75 -9.54 -14.65 3.29
N GLU A 76 -9.78 -13.66 4.15
CA GLU A 76 -10.71 -12.55 3.93
C GLU A 76 -9.99 -11.20 4.02
N TYR A 77 -10.62 -10.16 3.49
CA TYR A 77 -10.09 -8.80 3.64
C TYR A 77 -10.24 -8.30 5.07
N ILE A 78 -9.19 -7.66 5.57
CA ILE A 78 -9.16 -7.09 6.92
C ILE A 78 -9.27 -5.58 6.85
N GLY A 79 -10.29 -5.02 7.48
CA GLY A 79 -10.37 -3.58 7.75
C GLY A 79 -9.43 -3.18 8.89
N ARG A 80 -8.57 -2.19 8.66
CA ARG A 80 -7.71 -1.60 9.69
C ARG A 80 -7.79 -0.07 9.63
N THR A 81 -7.93 0.56 10.80
CA THR A 81 -7.72 2.01 10.92
C THR A 81 -6.23 2.31 10.75
N LEU A 82 -5.92 3.12 9.75
CA LEU A 82 -4.58 3.54 9.42
C LEU A 82 -4.19 4.75 10.27
N SER A 83 -3.28 4.52 11.21
CA SER A 83 -2.65 5.62 11.93
C SER A 83 -1.35 6.04 11.23
N LEU A 84 -1.38 7.15 10.50
CA LEU A 84 -0.19 7.66 9.80
C LEU A 84 0.96 8.01 10.76
N SER A 85 0.69 8.21 12.06
CA SER A 85 1.70 8.53 13.07
C SER A 85 2.43 7.30 13.61
N THR A 86 1.85 6.10 13.52
CA THR A 86 2.38 4.88 14.15
C THR A 86 2.60 3.71 13.20
N TYR A 87 2.00 3.73 12.00
CA TYR A 87 1.58 2.49 11.38
C TYR A 87 2.08 2.23 9.96
N ASN A 88 2.97 3.03 9.39
CA ASN A 88 3.52 2.69 8.06
C ASN A 88 5.01 2.95 8.03
N ASP A 89 5.77 1.85 8.07
CA ASP A 89 7.22 1.90 7.91
C ASP A 89 7.64 1.76 6.45
N PHE A 90 6.76 1.23 5.59
CA PHE A 90 7.01 1.00 4.17
C PHE A 90 5.75 1.12 3.32
N PHE A 91 5.89 1.73 2.14
CA PHE A 91 4.90 1.80 1.09
C PHE A 91 5.56 1.48 -0.25
N ALA A 92 4.95 0.61 -1.05
CA ALA A 92 5.35 0.40 -2.43
C ALA A 92 4.16 0.53 -3.39
N ILE A 93 4.33 1.33 -4.43
CA ILE A 93 3.45 1.36 -5.60
C ILE A 93 4.14 0.53 -6.67
N VAL A 94 3.38 -0.37 -7.29
CA VAL A 94 3.81 -1.05 -8.51
C VAL A 94 3.10 -0.38 -9.68
N LEU A 95 3.88 0.26 -10.55
CA LEU A 95 3.37 0.89 -11.76
C LEU A 95 3.61 -0.05 -12.94
N LEU A 96 2.55 -0.25 -13.74
CA LEU A 96 2.66 -0.86 -15.05
C LEU A 96 2.94 0.25 -16.06
N VAL A 97 4.15 0.28 -16.62
CA VAL A 97 4.56 1.30 -17.59
C VAL A 97 4.60 0.68 -18.99
N GLN A 98 4.03 1.39 -19.96
CA GLN A 98 4.10 1.01 -21.37
C GLN A 98 5.32 1.66 -22.01
N GLU A 99 6.16 0.85 -22.68
CA GLU A 99 7.23 1.33 -23.57
C GLU A 99 6.77 1.47 -25.02
#